data_AF-A0A7X9JG02-F1
#
_entry.id   AF-A0A7X9JG02-F1
#
_cell.length_a   1.000
_cell.length_b   1.000
_cell.length_c   1.000
_cell.angle_alpha   90.00
_cell.angle_beta   90.00
_cell.angle_gamma   90.00
#
_symmetry.space_group_name_H-M   'P 1'
#
loop_
_entity.id
_entity.type
_entity.pdbx_description
1 polymer ?
#
loop_
_entity_poly.entity_id
_entity_poly.type
_entity_poly.pdbx_seq_one_letter_code
_entity_poly.pdbx_strand_id
1 'polypeptide(L)'
;MNIRGTTILAVKRDGKITVAGDGQVTLDTTILKHGARKVRRLYNNEVIVGFAGATADAFTLFDRFDQKLEQYKGNLLRAAVELTKDWRTDRVLRHLEALMIAVNRDNSLIISGNGDVIEADDDVMAIGSGGPFALTAARALLRHSSLNSTEIAREAMKLASEICIYTNEHITLEEIDIPSEDRERKGKDKGKK
;
A
#
# COMPACT_ATOMS: atom_id res chain seq x y z
N MET A 1 -9.25 -3.45 -23.37
CA MET A 1 -8.18 -4.33 -22.88
C MET A 1 -7.94 -3.92 -21.44
N ASN A 2 -8.38 -4.75 -20.49
CA ASN A 2 -8.39 -4.40 -19.07
C ASN A 2 -7.32 -5.18 -18.33
N ILE A 3 -6.36 -4.47 -17.72
CA ILE A 3 -5.36 -5.08 -16.86
C ILE A 3 -5.89 -5.10 -15.42
N ARG A 4 -5.94 -6.29 -14.82
CA ARG A 4 -6.34 -6.54 -13.42
C ARG A 4 -5.18 -7.13 -12.64
N GLY A 5 -5.25 -7.00 -11.31
CA GLY A 5 -4.14 -7.28 -10.40
C GLY A 5 -3.21 -6.06 -10.24
N THR A 6 -2.56 -5.87 -9.10
CA THR A 6 -2.35 -6.79 -7.97
C THR A 6 -3.14 -6.32 -6.76
N THR A 7 -3.32 -7.21 -5.78
CA THR A 7 -3.80 -6.91 -4.44
C THR A 7 -2.62 -6.45 -3.59
N ILE A 8 -2.78 -5.32 -2.91
CA ILE A 8 -1.81 -4.78 -1.96
C ILE A 8 -2.52 -4.63 -0.61
N LEU A 9 -1.84 -5.01 0.46
CA LEU A 9 -2.32 -4.92 1.84
C LEU A 9 -1.22 -4.30 2.70
N ALA A 10 -1.53 -3.26 3.47
CA ALA A 10 -0.68 -2.77 4.54
C ALA A 10 -1.31 -3.09 5.88
N VAL A 11 -0.52 -3.63 6.80
CA VAL A 11 -0.91 -3.96 8.17
C VAL A 11 0.09 -3.28 9.10
N LYS A 12 -0.40 -2.71 10.18
CA LYS A 12 0.40 -2.19 11.27
C LYS A 12 0.03 -2.92 12.55
N ARG A 13 1.02 -3.45 13.26
CA ARG A 13 0.81 -4.09 14.56
C ARG A 13 2.08 -4.08 15.38
N ASP A 14 1.95 -3.84 16.68
CA ASP A 14 3.05 -3.92 17.66
C ASP A 14 4.28 -3.11 17.23
N GLY A 15 3.99 -1.94 16.62
CA GLY A 15 4.91 -0.99 16.01
C GLY A 15 5.86 -1.58 14.98
N LYS A 16 5.32 -2.47 14.15
CA LYS A 16 5.87 -2.84 12.86
C LYS A 16 4.79 -2.60 11.80
N ILE A 17 5.19 -2.14 10.62
CA ILE A 17 4.32 -2.02 9.45
C ILE A 17 4.82 -3.03 8.42
N THR A 18 3.90 -3.82 7.90
CA THR A 18 4.15 -4.75 6.79
C THR A 18 3.26 -4.39 5.62
N VAL A 19 3.84 -4.21 4.44
CA VAL A 19 3.10 -4.09 3.18
C VAL A 19 3.33 -5.35 2.36
N ALA A 20 2.24 -6.02 2.01
CA ALA A 20 2.21 -7.21 1.19
C ALA A 20 1.62 -6.88 -0.19
N GLY A 21 2.07 -7.60 -1.21
CA GLY A 21 1.47 -7.54 -2.53
C GLY A 21 1.61 -8.87 -3.26
N ASP A 22 0.55 -9.33 -3.92
CA ASP A 22 0.60 -10.50 -4.78
C ASP A 22 1.26 -10.17 -6.13
N GLY A 23 1.57 -11.21 -6.89
CA GLY A 23 2.30 -11.08 -8.14
C GLY A 23 1.45 -11.23 -9.41
N GLN A 24 0.14 -11.47 -9.31
CA GLN A 24 -0.69 -11.75 -10.47
C GLN A 24 -0.93 -10.50 -11.32
N VAL A 25 -0.65 -10.62 -12.62
CA VAL A 25 -1.06 -9.65 -13.63
C VAL A 25 -1.95 -10.37 -14.62
N THR A 26 -3.19 -9.91 -14.74
CA THR A 26 -4.20 -10.52 -15.62
C THR A 26 -4.62 -9.54 -16.69
N LEU A 27 -4.63 -9.98 -17.94
CA LEU A 27 -5.14 -9.23 -19.08
C LEU A 27 -6.49 -9.82 -19.47
N ASP A 28 -7.55 -9.08 -19.23
CA ASP A 28 -8.94 -9.51 -19.36
C ASP A 28 -9.20 -10.80 -18.54
N THR A 29 -9.02 -11.98 -19.13
CA THR A 29 -9.17 -13.29 -18.48
C THR A 29 -7.90 -14.14 -18.49
N THR A 30 -6.81 -13.65 -19.10
CA THR A 30 -5.57 -14.39 -19.27
C THR A 30 -4.52 -13.92 -18.27
N ILE A 31 -3.93 -14.85 -17.51
CA ILE A 31 -2.80 -14.52 -16.62
C ILE A 31 -1.55 -14.28 -17.48
N LEU A 32 -1.00 -13.07 -17.41
CA LEU A 32 0.24 -12.71 -18.11
C LEU A 32 1.49 -13.01 -17.27
N LYS A 33 1.40 -12.84 -15.95
CA LYS A 33 2.53 -12.99 -15.04
C LYS A 33 2.05 -13.37 -13.65
N HIS A 34 2.77 -14.27 -12.99
CA HIS A 34 2.49 -14.70 -11.62
C HIS A 34 3.33 -13.99 -10.55
N GLY A 35 4.51 -13.45 -10.90
CA GLY A 35 5.47 -12.88 -9.95
C GLY A 35 5.83 -11.42 -10.23
N ALA A 36 4.84 -10.55 -10.44
CA ALA A 36 5.08 -9.11 -10.44
C ALA A 36 5.47 -8.62 -9.03
N ARG A 37 6.36 -7.63 -8.96
CA ARG A 37 6.73 -6.98 -7.69
C ARG A 37 6.25 -5.53 -7.72
N LYS A 38 5.08 -5.29 -7.13
CA LYS A 38 4.46 -3.95 -7.06
C LYS A 38 4.53 -3.32 -5.68
N VAL A 39 5.19 -3.99 -4.72
CA VAL A 39 5.61 -3.40 -3.45
C VAL A 39 7.09 -3.07 -3.53
N ARG A 40 7.45 -1.85 -3.12
CA ARG A 40 8.83 -1.35 -3.16
C ARG A 40 9.11 -0.38 -2.03
N ARG A 41 10.39 -0.17 -1.78
CA ARG A 41 10.87 0.90 -0.92
C ARG A 41 11.29 2.11 -1.72
N LEU A 42 10.99 3.28 -1.18
CA LEU A 42 11.37 4.60 -1.67
C LEU A 42 12.05 5.37 -0.53
N TYR A 43 12.61 6.54 -0.86
CA TYR A 43 13.19 7.51 0.06
C TYR A 43 14.12 6.85 1.09
N ASN A 44 15.31 6.46 0.65
CA ASN A 44 16.34 5.85 1.50
C ASN A 44 15.85 4.64 2.32
N ASN A 45 14.90 3.87 1.76
CA ASN A 45 14.25 2.71 2.39
C ASN A 45 13.32 3.02 3.58
N GLU A 46 12.96 4.28 3.80
CA GLU A 46 12.11 4.72 4.91
C GLU A 46 10.62 4.79 4.57
N VAL A 47 10.27 4.68 3.28
CA VAL A 47 8.88 4.64 2.80
C VAL A 47 8.65 3.35 2.04
N ILE A 48 7.57 2.62 2.35
CA ILE A 48 7.10 1.50 1.53
C ILE A 48 5.90 1.96 0.72
N VAL A 49 5.90 1.63 -0.57
CA VAL A 49 4.80 1.86 -1.48
C VAL A 49 4.32 0.56 -2.11
N GLY A 50 3.02 0.50 -2.38
CA GLY A 50 2.40 -0.59 -3.12
C GLY A 50 1.36 -0.05 -4.10
N PHE A 51 1.37 -0.54 -5.34
CA PHE A 51 0.51 -0.01 -6.40
C PHE A 51 -0.42 -1.09 -6.97
N ALA A 52 -1.72 -0.76 -7.07
CA ALA A 52 -2.72 -1.59 -7.72
C ALA A 52 -3.17 -0.94 -9.04
N GLY A 53 -2.53 -1.35 -10.13
CA GLY A 53 -2.81 -0.85 -11.49
C GLY A 53 -1.84 -1.43 -12.51
N ALA A 54 -1.79 -0.86 -13.72
CA ALA A 54 -0.88 -1.35 -14.75
C ALA A 54 0.60 -1.11 -14.38
N THR A 55 1.46 -2.06 -14.73
CA THR A 55 2.86 -2.06 -14.29
C THR A 55 3.64 -0.84 -14.77
N ALA A 56 3.38 -0.34 -15.98
CA ALA A 56 4.09 0.81 -16.54
C ALA A 56 3.84 2.09 -15.72
N ASP A 57 2.58 2.32 -15.33
CA ASP A 57 2.17 3.48 -14.54
C ASP A 57 2.77 3.46 -13.14
N ALA A 58 2.91 2.26 -12.56
CA ALA A 58 3.51 2.06 -11.25
C ALA A 58 4.93 2.64 -11.19
N PHE A 59 5.77 2.35 -12.19
CA PHE A 59 7.15 2.84 -12.24
C PHE A 59 7.20 4.37 -12.31
N THR A 60 6.42 4.96 -13.21
CA THR A 60 6.38 6.43 -13.36
C THR A 60 5.90 7.12 -12.07
N LEU A 61 4.89 6.57 -11.41
CA LEU A 61 4.37 7.14 -10.16
C LEU A 61 5.35 6.97 -9.01
N PHE A 62 6.03 5.83 -8.90
CA PHE A 62 7.07 5.62 -7.90
C PHE A 62 8.22 6.61 -8.08
N ASP A 63 8.74 6.79 -9.30
CA ASP A 63 9.85 7.70 -9.56
C ASP A 63 9.47 9.16 -9.24
N ARG A 64 8.25 9.59 -9.64
CA ARG A 64 7.76 10.93 -9.30
C ARG A 64 7.54 11.11 -7.81
N PHE A 65 7.01 10.08 -7.15
CA PHE A 65 6.75 10.16 -5.71
C PHE A 65 8.05 10.19 -4.91
N ASP A 66 9.07 9.44 -5.32
CA ASP A 66 10.41 9.48 -4.73
C ASP A 66 11.03 10.88 -4.84
N GLN A 67 10.90 11.53 -6.00
CA GLN A 67 11.32 12.93 -6.17
C GLN A 67 10.58 13.89 -5.23
N LYS A 68 9.26 13.70 -5.01
CA LYS A 68 8.51 14.50 -4.04
C LYS A 68 8.97 14.22 -2.61
N LEU A 69 9.24 12.97 -2.26
CA LEU A 69 9.75 12.61 -0.94
C LEU A 69 11.10 13.28 -0.68
N GLU A 70 12.02 13.28 -1.66
CA GLU A 70 13.30 14.00 -1.57
C GLU A 70 13.08 15.52 -1.42
N GLN A 71 12.24 16.12 -2.26
CA GLN A 71 11.93 17.55 -2.21
C GLN A 71 11.37 17.99 -0.85
N TYR A 72 10.55 17.16 -0.22
CA TYR A 72 9.91 17.45 1.06
C TYR A 72 10.57 16.72 2.24
N LYS A 73 11.81 16.25 2.08
CA LYS A 73 12.64 15.65 3.14
C LYS A 73 11.89 14.55 3.92
N GLY A 74 11.27 13.64 3.18
CA GLY A 74 10.57 12.48 3.76
C GLY A 74 9.20 12.76 4.36
N ASN A 75 8.68 14.00 4.26
CA ASN A 75 7.33 14.29 4.73
C ASN A 75 6.29 13.61 3.82
N LEU A 76 5.83 12.44 4.24
CA LEU A 76 4.99 11.55 3.45
C LEU A 76 3.67 12.20 3.04
N LEU A 77 2.96 12.83 3.98
CA LEU A 77 1.68 13.48 3.71
C LEU A 77 1.84 14.63 2.72
N ARG A 78 2.86 15.48 2.91
CA ARG A 78 3.12 16.61 2.00
C ARG A 78 3.52 16.11 0.61
N ALA A 79 4.41 15.13 0.53
CA ALA A 79 4.80 14.54 -0.75
C ALA A 79 3.60 13.92 -1.47
N ALA A 80 2.68 13.28 -0.75
CA ALA A 80 1.48 12.68 -1.33
C ALA A 80 0.53 13.74 -1.91
N VAL A 81 0.28 14.82 -1.17
CA VAL A 81 -0.55 15.94 -1.64
C VAL A 81 0.06 16.64 -2.85
N GLU A 82 1.38 16.76 -2.92
CA GLU A 82 2.06 17.40 -4.05
C GLU A 82 2.13 16.46 -5.26
N LEU A 83 2.22 15.14 -5.05
CA LEU A 83 2.07 14.15 -6.10
C LEU A 83 0.67 14.22 -6.73
N THR A 84 -0.39 14.31 -5.93
CA THR A 84 -1.77 14.35 -6.47
C THR A 84 -2.04 15.61 -7.29
N LYS A 85 -1.43 16.75 -6.95
CA LYS A 85 -1.48 17.96 -7.79
C LYS A 85 -0.84 17.74 -9.16
N ASP A 86 0.35 17.13 -9.19
CA ASP A 86 1.03 16.79 -10.45
C ASP A 86 0.21 15.77 -11.25
N TRP A 87 -0.36 14.76 -10.59
CA TRP A 87 -1.18 13.73 -11.20
C TRP A 87 -2.39 14.32 -11.93
N ARG A 88 -3.09 15.29 -11.31
CA ARG A 88 -4.26 15.95 -11.91
C ARG A 88 -3.94 16.86 -13.09
N THR A 89 -2.74 17.43 -13.12
CA THR A 89 -2.33 18.38 -14.17
C THR A 89 -1.67 17.67 -15.36
N ASP A 90 -1.10 16.48 -15.14
CA ASP A 90 -0.46 15.69 -16.18
C ASP A 90 -1.49 15.04 -17.14
N ARG A 91 -1.31 15.27 -18.44
CA ARG A 91 -2.21 14.80 -19.49
C ARG A 91 -2.32 13.27 -19.55
N VAL A 92 -1.25 12.56 -19.20
CA VAL A 92 -1.19 11.09 -19.25
C VAL A 92 -1.70 10.50 -17.95
N LEU A 93 -1.25 11.02 -16.80
CA LEU A 93 -1.55 10.42 -15.51
C LEU A 93 -3.02 10.57 -15.09
N ARG A 94 -3.70 11.66 -15.47
CA ARG A 94 -5.10 11.94 -15.06
C ARG A 94 -6.15 10.89 -15.48
N HIS A 95 -5.80 9.99 -16.40
CA HIS A 95 -6.68 8.91 -16.86
C HIS A 95 -6.42 7.59 -16.13
N LEU A 96 -5.50 7.58 -15.16
CA LEU A 96 -5.17 6.40 -14.39
C LEU A 96 -6.18 6.17 -13.27
N GLU A 97 -6.92 5.07 -13.37
CA GLU A 97 -7.85 4.59 -12.33
C GLU A 97 -7.12 3.79 -11.23
N ALA A 98 -5.89 4.17 -10.90
CA ALA A 98 -5.05 3.40 -10.01
C ALA A 98 -5.01 3.96 -8.59
N LEU A 99 -4.85 3.05 -7.63
CA LEU A 99 -4.62 3.37 -6.22
C LEU A 99 -3.19 2.98 -5.84
N MET A 100 -2.60 3.77 -4.95
CA MET A 100 -1.30 3.52 -4.35
C MET A 100 -1.41 3.58 -2.83
N ILE A 101 -0.89 2.57 -2.15
CA ILE A 101 -0.62 2.63 -0.71
C ILE A 101 0.79 3.18 -0.53
N ALA A 102 0.98 4.12 0.39
CA ALA A 102 2.28 4.61 0.82
C ALA A 102 2.33 4.70 2.34
N VAL A 103 3.34 4.11 2.96
CA VAL A 103 3.50 4.04 4.42
C VAL A 103 4.91 4.41 4.84
N ASN A 104 5.02 5.12 5.95
CA ASN A 104 6.25 5.30 6.70
C ASN A 104 5.94 5.08 8.20
N ARG A 105 6.89 5.40 9.09
CA ARG A 105 6.68 5.28 10.55
C ARG A 105 5.52 6.15 11.06
N ASP A 106 5.24 7.24 10.35
CA ASP A 106 4.31 8.27 10.79
C ASP A 106 2.90 8.13 10.22
N ASN A 107 2.78 7.86 8.94
CA ASN A 107 1.51 7.89 8.23
C ASN A 107 1.35 6.64 7.35
N SER A 108 0.09 6.34 7.10
CA SER A 108 -0.33 5.23 6.24
C SER A 108 -1.43 5.76 5.33
N LEU A 109 -1.09 5.96 4.06
CA LEU A 109 -1.91 6.70 3.11
C LEU A 109 -2.32 5.84 1.92
N ILE A 110 -3.56 6.01 1.47
CA ILE A 110 -4.04 5.65 0.14
C ILE A 110 -4.06 6.92 -0.71
N ILE A 111 -3.44 6.84 -1.89
CA ILE A 111 -3.35 7.93 -2.86
C ILE A 111 -4.07 7.49 -4.13
N SER A 112 -4.98 8.32 -4.64
CA SER A 112 -5.76 8.03 -5.85
C SER A 112 -5.38 8.94 -7.01
N GLY A 113 -5.56 8.45 -8.25
CA GLY A 113 -5.39 9.26 -9.46
C GLY A 113 -6.38 10.41 -9.62
N ASN A 114 -7.49 10.39 -8.88
CA ASN A 114 -8.45 11.49 -8.81
C ASN A 114 -7.99 12.63 -7.89
N GLY A 115 -6.89 12.39 -7.17
CA GLY A 115 -6.22 13.36 -6.33
C GLY A 115 -6.58 13.27 -4.85
N ASP A 116 -7.13 12.15 -4.41
CA ASP A 116 -7.44 11.91 -3.01
C ASP A 116 -6.20 11.42 -2.26
N VAL A 117 -6.05 11.90 -1.03
CA VAL A 117 -5.06 11.39 -0.06
C VAL A 117 -5.83 11.03 1.20
N ILE A 118 -5.92 9.73 1.48
CA ILE A 118 -6.80 9.17 2.51
C ILE A 118 -5.93 8.43 3.53
N GLU A 119 -6.08 8.73 4.81
CA GLU A 119 -5.46 7.98 5.90
C GLU A 119 -6.42 6.88 6.38
N ALA A 120 -5.88 5.74 6.81
CA ALA A 120 -6.69 4.65 7.35
C ALA A 120 -7.34 5.01 8.69
N ASP A 121 -8.60 4.60 8.89
CA ASP A 121 -9.27 4.72 10.20
C ASP A 121 -8.68 3.75 11.23
N ASP A 122 -8.20 2.59 10.78
CA ASP A 122 -7.60 1.53 11.58
C ASP A 122 -6.20 1.14 11.07
N ASP A 123 -5.53 0.23 11.78
CA ASP A 123 -4.15 -0.17 11.49
C ASP A 123 -4.01 -1.10 10.25
N VAL A 124 -4.91 -0.97 9.26
CA VAL A 124 -4.92 -1.81 8.05
C VAL A 124 -5.51 -1.09 6.85
N MET A 125 -4.91 -1.29 5.67
CA MET A 125 -5.38 -0.76 4.39
C MET A 125 -5.21 -1.81 3.30
N ALA A 126 -6.12 -1.85 2.34
CA ALA A 126 -5.94 -2.69 1.15
C ALA A 126 -6.45 -2.00 -0.11
N ILE A 127 -5.82 -2.31 -1.23
CA ILE A 127 -6.21 -1.87 -2.57
C ILE A 127 -6.08 -3.02 -3.57
N GLY A 128 -6.66 -2.85 -4.75
CA GLY A 128 -6.57 -3.83 -5.83
C GLY A 128 -7.67 -4.89 -5.81
N SER A 129 -7.55 -5.87 -6.71
CA SER A 129 -8.65 -6.77 -7.08
C SER A 129 -9.18 -7.63 -5.93
N GLY A 130 -8.29 -8.09 -5.05
CA GLY A 130 -8.63 -8.85 -3.84
C GLY A 130 -8.60 -8.01 -2.56
N GLY A 131 -8.51 -6.68 -2.68
CA GLY A 131 -8.36 -5.75 -1.55
C GLY A 131 -9.41 -5.93 -0.45
N PRO A 132 -10.72 -5.97 -0.77
CA PRO A 132 -11.76 -6.18 0.25
C PRO A 132 -11.64 -7.51 1.03
N PHE A 133 -11.21 -8.58 0.37
CA PHE A 133 -11.00 -9.89 1.01
C PHE A 133 -9.80 -9.84 1.97
N ALA A 134 -8.67 -9.31 1.48
CA ALA A 134 -7.46 -9.14 2.28
C ALA A 134 -7.72 -8.22 3.49
N LEU A 135 -8.42 -7.10 3.27
CA LEU A 135 -8.77 -6.15 4.32
C LEU A 135 -9.64 -6.79 5.41
N THR A 136 -10.66 -7.54 5.01
CA THR A 136 -11.58 -8.20 5.94
C THR A 136 -10.85 -9.26 6.76
N ALA A 137 -10.04 -10.09 6.12
CA ALA A 137 -9.24 -11.11 6.79
C ALA A 137 -8.23 -10.48 7.77
N ALA A 138 -7.48 -9.47 7.35
CA ALA A 138 -6.52 -8.78 8.20
C ALA A 138 -7.20 -8.10 9.41
N ARG A 139 -8.36 -7.47 9.22
CA ARG A 139 -9.14 -6.89 10.32
C ARG A 139 -9.57 -7.93 11.35
N ALA A 140 -10.04 -9.10 10.89
CA ALA A 140 -10.41 -10.18 11.79
C ALA A 140 -9.20 -10.70 12.58
N LEU A 141 -8.07 -10.91 11.92
CA LEU A 141 -6.84 -11.37 12.55
C LEU A 141 -6.26 -10.35 13.53
N LEU A 142 -6.33 -9.06 13.23
CA LEU A 142 -5.92 -7.98 14.16
C LEU A 142 -6.74 -8.02 15.46
N ARG A 143 -8.03 -8.30 15.37
CA ARG A 143 -8.95 -8.29 16.53
C ARG A 143 -8.91 -9.58 17.35
N HIS A 144 -8.64 -10.72 16.72
CA HIS A 144 -8.91 -12.03 17.32
C HIS A 144 -7.70 -12.98 17.33
N SER A 145 -6.51 -12.50 16.99
CA SER A 145 -5.29 -13.31 17.02
C SER A 145 -4.14 -12.62 17.74
N SER A 146 -3.12 -13.39 18.11
CA SER A 146 -1.83 -12.92 18.62
C SER A 146 -0.75 -12.81 17.53
N LEU A 147 -1.12 -12.92 16.25
CA LEU A 147 -0.18 -12.88 15.12
C LEU A 147 0.46 -11.51 14.98
N ASN A 148 1.74 -11.46 14.64
CA ASN A 148 2.43 -10.20 14.34
C ASN A 148 2.02 -9.62 12.98
N SER A 149 2.44 -8.37 12.70
CA SER A 149 2.10 -7.65 11.45
C SER A 149 2.39 -8.48 10.18
N THR A 150 3.54 -9.15 10.14
CA THR A 150 3.98 -9.94 8.98
C THR A 150 3.14 -11.20 8.79
N GLU A 151 2.85 -11.90 9.88
CA GLU A 151 2.00 -13.09 9.88
C GLU A 151 0.58 -12.75 9.43
N ILE A 152 0.00 -11.66 9.95
CA ILE A 152 -1.32 -11.18 9.54
C ILE A 152 -1.33 -10.87 8.05
N ALA A 153 -0.36 -10.09 7.57
CA ALA A 153 -0.31 -9.69 6.18
C ALA A 153 -0.19 -10.91 5.25
N ARG A 154 0.63 -11.90 5.62
CA ARG A 154 0.78 -13.14 4.86
C ARG A 154 -0.51 -13.96 4.82
N GLU A 155 -1.13 -14.19 5.97
CA GLU A 155 -2.34 -15.02 6.06
C GLU A 155 -3.53 -14.35 5.38
N ALA A 156 -3.71 -13.04 5.57
CA ALA A 156 -4.78 -12.30 4.91
C ALA A 156 -4.64 -12.29 3.38
N MET A 157 -3.43 -12.17 2.86
CA MET A 157 -3.18 -12.25 1.41
C MET A 157 -3.43 -13.65 0.86
N LYS A 158 -3.06 -14.70 1.61
CA LYS A 158 -3.35 -16.08 1.25
C LYS A 158 -4.87 -16.32 1.16
N LEU A 159 -5.62 -15.93 2.18
CA LEU A 159 -7.09 -16.02 2.15
C LEU A 159 -7.71 -15.23 0.99
N ALA A 160 -7.13 -14.07 0.65
CA ALA A 160 -7.57 -13.32 -0.52
C ALA A 160 -7.32 -14.06 -1.84
N SER A 161 -6.20 -14.79 -1.97
CA SER A 161 -5.89 -15.60 -3.17
C SER A 161 -6.76 -16.85 -3.32
N GLU A 162 -7.28 -17.39 -2.22
CA GLU A 162 -8.20 -18.53 -2.25
C GLU A 162 -9.60 -18.15 -2.78
N ILE A 163 -9.94 -16.84 -2.77
CA ILE A 163 -11.26 -16.33 -3.15
C ILE A 163 -11.20 -15.51 -4.45
N CYS A 164 -10.23 -14.61 -4.58
CA CYS A 164 -10.15 -13.69 -5.71
C CYS A 164 -9.38 -14.31 -6.88
N ILE A 165 -10.06 -14.52 -8.00
CA ILE A 165 -9.44 -15.03 -9.25
C ILE A 165 -8.33 -14.14 -9.84
N TYR A 166 -8.17 -12.91 -9.32
CA TYR A 166 -7.15 -11.94 -9.74
C TYR A 166 -6.05 -11.73 -8.69
N THR A 167 -5.93 -12.63 -7.71
CA THR A 167 -4.92 -12.61 -6.65
C THR A 167 -4.33 -14.00 -6.50
N ASN A 168 -3.01 -14.13 -6.47
CA ASN A 168 -2.35 -15.42 -6.28
C ASN A 168 -1.54 -15.51 -4.98
N GLU A 169 -0.96 -16.68 -4.74
CA GLU A 169 -0.14 -16.95 -3.54
C GLU A 169 1.32 -16.46 -3.66
N HIS A 170 1.72 -15.84 -4.77
CA HIS A 170 3.07 -15.31 -4.94
C HIS A 170 3.20 -13.95 -4.26
N ILE A 171 3.25 -13.97 -2.93
CA ILE A 171 3.23 -12.77 -2.10
C ILE A 171 4.65 -12.23 -1.88
N THR A 172 4.83 -10.94 -2.14
CA THR A 172 5.98 -10.14 -1.73
C THR A 172 5.64 -9.29 -0.51
N LEU A 173 6.60 -9.10 0.39
CA LEU A 173 6.42 -8.37 1.64
C LEU A 173 7.59 -7.39 1.82
N GLU A 174 7.27 -6.19 2.29
CA GLU A 174 8.24 -5.21 2.77
C GLU A 174 7.84 -4.74 4.17
N GLU A 175 8.82 -4.38 4.98
CA GLU A 175 8.63 -4.14 6.43
C GLU A 175 9.36 -2.90 6.93
N ILE A 176 8.71 -2.11 7.78
CA ILE A 176 9.34 -1.01 8.51
C ILE A 176 9.06 -1.18 10.00
N ASP A 177 10.12 -1.17 10.80
CA ASP A 177 10.01 -1.11 12.25
C ASP A 177 9.74 0.34 12.70
N ILE A 178 8.84 0.49 13.67
CA ILE A 178 8.54 1.75 14.36
C ILE A 178 9.22 1.71 15.74
N PRO A 179 10.30 2.50 15.94
CA PRO A 179 11.02 2.57 17.21
C PRO A 179 10.10 2.90 18.38
N SER A 180 10.43 2.40 19.57
CA SER A 180 9.65 2.59 20.80
C SER A 180 9.46 4.07 21.17
N GLU A 181 10.46 4.92 20.93
CA GLU A 181 10.43 6.36 21.22
C GLU A 181 9.33 7.11 20.43
N ASP A 182 9.05 6.66 19.20
CA ASP A 182 8.02 7.26 18.34
C ASP A 182 6.60 6.81 18.73
N ARG A 183 6.47 5.63 19.37
CA ARG A 183 5.17 5.13 19.89
C ARG A 183 4.66 6.00 21.03
N GLU A 184 5.55 6.43 21.92
CA GLU A 184 5.21 7.26 23.09
C GLU A 184 4.78 8.68 22.70
N ARG A 185 5.39 9.26 21.66
CA ARG A 185 5.02 10.60 21.14
C ARG A 185 3.57 10.64 20.64
N LYS A 186 3.13 9.63 19.88
CA LYS A 186 1.76 9.57 19.35
C LYS A 186 0.70 9.23 20.39
N GLY A 187 1.04 8.44 21.42
CA GLY A 187 0.15 8.18 22.55
C GLY A 187 -0.22 9.44 23.32
N LYS A 188 0.73 10.39 23.46
CA LYS A 188 0.50 11.68 24.13
C LYS A 188 -0.37 12.66 23.31
N ASP A 189 -0.33 12.58 21.98
CA ASP A 189 -1.12 13.47 21.11
C ASP A 189 -2.58 13.02 20.96
N LYS A 190 -2.85 11.70 20.99
CA LYS A 190 -4.23 11.17 20.99
C LYS A 190 -4.99 11.41 22.30
N GLY A 191 -4.29 11.67 23.42
CA GLY A 191 -4.89 11.97 24.73
C GLY A 191 -5.24 13.44 24.98
N LYS A 192 -5.05 14.32 23.98
CA LYS A 192 -5.30 15.78 24.10
C LYS A 192 -6.50 16.28 23.28
N LYS A 193 -7.32 15.39 22.72
CA LYS A 193 -8.59 15.75 22.05
C LYS A 193 -9.78 15.36 22.90
#